data_AF-A0A3M1IUE4-F1
#
_entry.id   AF-A0A3M1IUE4-F1
#
_cell.length_a   1.000
_cell.length_b   1.000
_cell.length_c   1.000
_cell.angle_alpha   90.00
_cell.angle_beta   90.00
_cell.angle_gamma   90.00
#
_symmetry.space_group_name_H-M   'P 1'
#
loop_
_entity.id
_entity.type
_entity.pdbx_description
1 polymer ?
#
loop_
_entity_poly.entity_id
_entity_poly.type
_entity_poly.pdbx_seq_one_letter_code
_entity_poly.pdbx_strand_id
1 'polypeptide(L)'
;MNKLILSCLAFFAVIFSAQAQADPAKLAKKAAADLRTFELDPMNNVGKLAEAVEKVQAAVADEQAENNYDVWKTAGDVFNTLSTQIVSIRQLGGQLGGLTMDDLPQVNDPAMQAYEAYKRANELAEKKFQVKDVLKGLRAVQTNLNNMGIYAYEEGDFDAAYQHFAGVLDAHTMLDGSKEGSMLATEDDYLEQLYITGLAGLSANRIEEVTPLFEELKNSGAPKAAVYEALYKIEAADALDPETTLSEEEKKAVFSKAYHYLEEGREKFPEDVS
;
A
#
# COMPACT_ATOMS: atom_id res chain seq x y z
N MET A 1 3.44 45.46 -35.94
CA MET A 1 3.33 44.03 -35.61
C MET A 1 3.36 43.73 -34.10
N ASN A 2 3.02 44.67 -33.21
CA ASN A 2 3.10 44.45 -31.74
C ASN A 2 1.76 44.49 -31.00
N LYS A 3 0.61 44.45 -31.71
CA LYS A 3 -0.72 44.44 -31.09
C LYS A 3 -1.54 43.17 -31.33
N LEU A 4 -0.98 42.22 -32.08
CA LEU A 4 -1.65 40.94 -32.41
C LEU A 4 -1.15 39.75 -31.58
N ILE A 5 -0.06 39.90 -30.81
CA ILE A 5 0.51 38.81 -30.01
C ILE A 5 -0.08 38.79 -28.58
N LEU A 6 -0.62 39.91 -28.08
CA LEU A 6 -1.19 39.97 -26.74
C LEU A 6 -2.61 39.37 -26.63
N SER A 7 -3.29 39.11 -27.74
CA SER A 7 -4.67 38.58 -27.73
C SER A 7 -4.72 37.05 -27.67
N CYS A 8 -3.61 36.34 -27.91
CA CYS A 8 -3.56 34.87 -27.86
C CYS A 8 -3.11 34.32 -26.50
N LEU A 9 -2.46 35.13 -25.65
CA LEU A 9 -2.08 34.69 -24.29
C LEU A 9 -3.23 34.74 -23.28
N ALA A 10 -4.28 35.53 -23.53
CA ALA A 10 -5.44 35.59 -22.64
C ALA A 10 -6.40 34.39 -22.79
N PHE A 11 -6.30 33.64 -23.89
CA PHE A 11 -7.18 32.50 -24.15
C PHE A 11 -6.67 31.17 -23.56
N PHE A 12 -5.39 31.12 -23.14
CA PHE A 12 -4.80 29.92 -22.55
C PHE A 12 -4.93 29.85 -21.01
N ALA A 13 -5.45 30.90 -20.37
CA ALA A 13 -5.60 30.98 -18.92
C ALA A 13 -6.98 30.59 -18.38
N VAL A 14 -7.95 30.23 -19.23
CA VAL A 14 -9.37 30.09 -18.81
C VAL A 14 -9.88 28.64 -18.75
N ILE A 15 -9.08 27.64 -19.15
CA ILE A 15 -9.57 26.24 -19.17
C ILE A 15 -9.29 25.51 -17.84
N PHE A 16 -8.40 26.01 -16.98
CA PHE A 16 -8.12 25.39 -15.68
C PHE A 16 -9.01 25.88 -14.53
N SER A 17 -9.82 26.93 -14.72
CA SER A 17 -10.61 27.52 -13.62
C SER A 17 -11.97 26.87 -13.37
N ALA A 18 -12.46 25.97 -14.22
CA ALA A 18 -13.81 25.39 -14.06
C ALA A 18 -13.86 24.23 -13.05
N GLN A 19 -12.79 23.44 -12.92
CA GLN A 19 -12.70 22.37 -11.92
C GLN A 19 -12.06 22.82 -10.61
N ALA A 20 -11.13 23.80 -10.64
CA ALA A 20 -10.44 24.37 -9.47
C ALA A 20 -11.31 25.28 -8.57
N GLN A 21 -12.64 25.17 -8.67
CA GLN A 21 -13.59 26.02 -7.93
C GLN A 21 -14.75 25.23 -7.30
N ALA A 22 -14.74 23.90 -7.40
CA ALA A 22 -15.75 23.07 -6.77
C ALA A 22 -15.30 22.67 -5.36
N ASP A 23 -16.05 23.12 -4.35
CA ASP A 23 -15.91 22.70 -2.94
C ASP A 23 -15.62 21.17 -2.82
N PRO A 24 -14.50 20.77 -2.19
CA PRO A 24 -14.09 19.37 -2.11
C PRO A 24 -15.14 18.49 -1.42
N ALA A 25 -15.91 19.02 -0.46
CA ALA A 25 -17.00 18.28 0.17
C ALA A 25 -18.11 17.94 -0.84
N LYS A 26 -18.39 18.86 -1.77
CA LYS A 26 -19.37 18.64 -2.85
C LYS A 26 -18.85 17.64 -3.88
N LEU A 27 -17.56 17.67 -4.19
CA LEU A 27 -16.92 16.68 -5.06
C LEU A 27 -17.00 15.28 -4.45
N ALA A 28 -16.61 15.12 -3.18
CA ALA A 28 -16.72 13.86 -2.45
C ALA A 28 -18.17 13.35 -2.41
N LYS A 29 -19.16 14.20 -2.11
CA LYS A 29 -20.57 13.79 -2.14
C LYS A 29 -21.03 13.27 -3.50
N LYS A 30 -20.57 13.89 -4.60
CA LYS A 30 -20.86 13.41 -5.96
C LYS A 30 -20.14 12.10 -6.26
N ALA A 31 -18.86 11.98 -5.88
CA ALA A 31 -18.10 10.75 -6.03
C ALA A 31 -18.79 9.59 -5.31
N ALA A 32 -19.27 9.80 -4.09
CA ALA A 32 -20.03 8.80 -3.35
C ALA A 32 -21.36 8.42 -4.03
N ALA A 33 -21.97 9.31 -4.82
CA ALA A 33 -23.19 8.99 -5.57
C ALA A 33 -22.86 8.18 -6.83
N ASP A 34 -21.79 8.55 -7.54
CA ASP A 34 -21.31 7.79 -8.71
C ASP A 34 -20.82 6.40 -8.30
N LEU A 35 -20.07 6.29 -7.19
CA LEU A 35 -19.65 5.01 -6.61
C LEU A 35 -20.85 4.10 -6.31
N ARG A 36 -21.89 4.60 -5.64
CA ARG A 36 -23.11 3.81 -5.38
C ARG A 36 -23.79 3.34 -6.67
N THR A 37 -23.76 4.17 -7.72
CA THR A 37 -24.33 3.80 -9.02
C THR A 37 -23.53 2.67 -9.66
N PHE A 38 -22.19 2.73 -9.56
CA PHE A 38 -21.31 1.65 -9.97
C PHE A 38 -21.59 0.36 -9.18
N GLU A 39 -21.63 0.42 -7.85
CA GLU A 39 -21.83 -0.76 -6.98
C GLU A 39 -23.17 -1.49 -7.23
N LEU A 40 -24.21 -0.77 -7.67
CA LEU A 40 -25.50 -1.37 -8.01
C LEU A 40 -25.46 -2.23 -9.28
N ASP A 41 -24.64 -1.85 -10.26
CA ASP A 41 -24.48 -2.59 -11.51
C ASP A 41 -23.09 -2.30 -12.11
N PRO A 42 -22.04 -2.98 -11.60
CA PRO A 42 -20.65 -2.71 -11.97
C PRO A 42 -20.37 -2.90 -13.46
N MET A 43 -21.07 -3.84 -14.08
CA MET A 43 -20.85 -4.22 -15.49
C MET A 43 -21.28 -3.12 -16.46
N ASN A 44 -22.35 -2.38 -16.13
CA ASN A 44 -22.89 -1.35 -17.01
C ASN A 44 -22.49 0.07 -16.59
N ASN A 45 -21.84 0.23 -15.42
CA ASN A 45 -21.55 1.55 -14.84
C ASN A 45 -20.06 1.79 -14.57
N VAL A 46 -19.13 1.13 -15.26
CA VAL A 46 -17.68 1.39 -15.10
C VAL A 46 -17.33 2.88 -15.28
N GLY A 47 -18.01 3.58 -16.19
CA GLY A 47 -17.85 5.03 -16.35
C GLY A 47 -18.16 5.82 -15.07
N LYS A 48 -19.04 5.31 -14.20
CA LYS A 48 -19.31 5.89 -12.88
C LYS A 48 -18.19 5.69 -11.88
N LEU A 49 -17.47 4.57 -11.94
CA LEU A 49 -16.25 4.42 -11.16
C LEU A 49 -15.18 5.42 -11.62
N ALA A 50 -14.99 5.60 -12.94
CA ALA A 50 -14.08 6.61 -13.49
C ALA A 50 -14.42 8.04 -13.05
N GLU A 51 -15.70 8.39 -13.16
CA GLU A 51 -16.23 9.66 -12.67
C GLU A 51 -16.04 9.85 -11.16
N ALA A 52 -16.13 8.79 -10.36
CA ALA A 52 -15.89 8.86 -8.92
C ALA A 52 -14.41 9.08 -8.61
N VAL A 53 -13.51 8.36 -9.30
CA VAL A 53 -12.05 8.49 -9.19
C VAL A 53 -11.60 9.92 -9.49
N GLU A 54 -12.02 10.48 -10.63
CA GLU A 54 -11.68 11.85 -11.01
C GLU A 54 -12.09 12.86 -9.92
N LYS A 55 -13.29 12.69 -9.36
CA LYS A 55 -13.82 13.59 -8.33
C LYS A 55 -13.08 13.47 -7.01
N VAL A 56 -12.71 12.27 -6.56
CA VAL A 56 -11.93 12.14 -5.31
C VAL A 56 -10.50 12.62 -5.48
N GLN A 57 -9.87 12.41 -6.64
CA GLN A 57 -8.54 12.96 -6.94
C GLN A 57 -8.55 14.49 -6.93
N ALA A 58 -9.57 15.11 -7.54
CA ALA A 58 -9.74 16.55 -7.47
C ALA A 58 -10.05 17.04 -6.05
N ALA A 59 -10.84 16.29 -5.27
CA ALA A 59 -11.19 16.67 -3.90
C ALA A 59 -9.97 16.63 -2.96
N VAL A 60 -9.19 15.55 -2.96
CA VAL A 60 -8.03 15.39 -2.04
C VAL A 60 -6.85 16.29 -2.40
N ALA A 61 -6.79 16.81 -3.63
CA ALA A 61 -5.76 17.77 -4.06
C ALA A 61 -6.05 19.21 -3.60
N ASP A 62 -7.27 19.50 -3.11
CA ASP A 62 -7.63 20.82 -2.59
C ASP A 62 -7.18 20.96 -1.13
N GLU A 63 -6.51 22.07 -0.78
CA GLU A 63 -6.05 22.34 0.59
C GLU A 63 -7.21 22.32 1.61
N GLN A 64 -8.43 22.67 1.19
CA GLN A 64 -9.61 22.64 2.06
C GLN A 64 -10.05 21.22 2.43
N ALA A 65 -9.53 20.18 1.75
CA ALA A 65 -9.78 18.79 2.11
C ALA A 65 -9.00 18.34 3.34
N GLU A 66 -7.91 19.00 3.72
CA GLU A 66 -6.96 18.55 4.76
C GLU A 66 -7.65 18.10 6.05
N ASN A 67 -8.71 18.82 6.45
CA ASN A 67 -9.46 18.60 7.69
C ASN A 67 -10.88 18.07 7.46
N ASN A 68 -11.17 17.52 6.28
CA ASN A 68 -12.51 17.05 5.92
C ASN A 68 -12.61 15.52 5.94
N TYR A 69 -13.16 14.98 7.03
CA TYR A 69 -13.40 13.54 7.20
C TYR A 69 -14.12 12.90 6.00
N ASP A 70 -15.20 13.51 5.51
CA ASP A 70 -16.04 12.91 4.46
C ASP A 70 -15.30 12.83 3.12
N VAL A 71 -14.39 13.78 2.84
CA VAL A 71 -13.54 13.75 1.65
C VAL A 71 -12.59 12.57 1.70
N TRP A 72 -11.82 12.44 2.78
CA TRP A 72 -10.84 11.36 2.93
C TRP A 72 -11.51 9.99 3.00
N LYS A 73 -12.61 9.87 3.75
CA LYS A 73 -13.38 8.63 3.82
C LYS A 73 -13.90 8.21 2.44
N THR A 74 -14.44 9.15 1.67
CA THR A 74 -14.95 8.85 0.32
C THR A 74 -13.82 8.49 -0.65
N ALA A 75 -12.67 9.14 -0.55
CA ALA A 75 -11.48 8.78 -1.33
C ALA A 75 -11.05 7.33 -1.02
N GLY A 76 -11.00 6.96 0.26
CA GLY A 76 -10.75 5.59 0.71
C GLY A 76 -11.70 4.58 0.07
N ASP A 77 -13.01 4.85 0.11
CA ASP A 77 -14.01 3.97 -0.50
C ASP A 77 -13.81 3.81 -2.02
N VAL A 78 -13.61 4.91 -2.74
CA VAL A 78 -13.48 4.89 -4.21
C VAL A 78 -12.23 4.15 -4.64
N PHE A 79 -11.08 4.46 -4.04
CA PHE A 79 -9.82 3.79 -4.38
C PHE A 79 -9.81 2.32 -3.96
N ASN A 80 -10.44 1.97 -2.83
CA ASN A 80 -10.58 0.58 -2.42
C ASN A 80 -11.47 -0.22 -3.38
N THR A 81 -12.56 0.38 -3.86
CA THR A 81 -13.42 -0.24 -4.87
C THR A 81 -12.67 -0.45 -6.18
N LEU A 82 -11.89 0.54 -6.64
CA LEU A 82 -11.02 0.38 -7.81
C LEU A 82 -10.02 -0.77 -7.62
N SER A 83 -9.36 -0.83 -6.47
CA SER A 83 -8.41 -1.90 -6.12
C SER A 83 -9.08 -3.28 -6.15
N THR A 84 -10.31 -3.38 -5.64
CA THR A 84 -11.11 -4.61 -5.68
C THR A 84 -11.42 -5.05 -7.11
N GLN A 85 -11.69 -4.11 -8.03
CA GLN A 85 -11.89 -4.46 -9.45
C GLN A 85 -10.60 -4.97 -10.10
N ILE A 86 -9.46 -4.32 -9.82
CA ILE A 86 -8.14 -4.76 -10.31
C ILE A 86 -7.84 -6.19 -9.85
N VAL A 87 -8.01 -6.48 -8.55
CA VAL A 87 -7.86 -7.84 -8.00
C VAL A 87 -8.80 -8.82 -8.70
N SER A 88 -10.08 -8.47 -8.84
CA SER A 88 -11.08 -9.34 -9.46
C SER A 88 -10.72 -9.70 -10.90
N ILE A 89 -10.27 -8.72 -11.70
CA ILE A 89 -9.83 -8.94 -13.08
C ILE A 89 -8.58 -9.81 -13.13
N ARG A 90 -7.60 -9.58 -12.25
CA ARG A 90 -6.36 -10.40 -12.20
C ARG A 90 -6.64 -11.85 -11.79
N GLN A 91 -7.52 -12.08 -10.81
CA GLN A 91 -7.82 -13.42 -10.30
C GLN A 91 -8.72 -14.25 -11.22
N LEU A 92 -9.74 -13.62 -11.80
CA LEU A 92 -10.75 -14.31 -12.61
C LEU A 92 -10.44 -14.27 -14.11
N GLY A 93 -9.47 -13.44 -14.51
CA GLY A 93 -9.29 -13.06 -15.91
C GLY A 93 -10.51 -12.32 -16.46
N GLY A 94 -10.57 -12.13 -17.79
CA GLY A 94 -11.73 -11.51 -18.48
C GLY A 94 -13.07 -12.27 -18.35
N GLN A 95 -13.17 -13.26 -17.45
CA GLN A 95 -14.39 -13.96 -17.08
C GLN A 95 -15.35 -13.09 -16.25
N LEU A 96 -14.90 -11.93 -15.76
CA LEU A 96 -15.73 -10.92 -15.11
C LEU A 96 -16.58 -10.15 -16.14
N GLY A 97 -17.48 -10.87 -16.83
CA GLY A 97 -18.40 -10.29 -17.81
C GLY A 97 -17.73 -9.51 -18.96
N GLY A 98 -16.46 -9.80 -19.27
CA GLY A 98 -15.70 -9.15 -20.33
C GLY A 98 -14.96 -7.87 -19.93
N LEU A 99 -14.99 -7.46 -18.64
CA LEU A 99 -14.18 -6.34 -18.17
C LEU A 99 -12.70 -6.67 -18.19
N THR A 100 -11.90 -5.71 -18.64
CA THR A 100 -10.45 -5.79 -18.74
C THR A 100 -9.79 -4.63 -17.99
N MET A 101 -8.47 -4.70 -17.80
CA MET A 101 -7.72 -3.64 -17.12
C MET A 101 -7.82 -2.29 -17.86
N ASP A 102 -7.95 -2.33 -19.19
CA ASP A 102 -8.06 -1.13 -20.04
C ASP A 102 -9.39 -0.38 -19.84
N ASP A 103 -10.41 -1.07 -19.34
CA ASP A 103 -11.72 -0.47 -19.05
C ASP A 103 -11.71 0.30 -17.71
N LEU A 104 -10.75 0.02 -16.83
CA LEU A 104 -10.67 0.64 -15.50
C LEU A 104 -9.95 1.99 -15.55
N PRO A 105 -10.28 2.90 -14.61
CA PRO A 105 -9.51 4.12 -14.39
C PRO A 105 -8.05 3.79 -14.06
N GLN A 106 -7.12 4.44 -14.78
CA GLN A 106 -5.69 4.27 -14.56
C GLN A 106 -5.25 5.17 -13.41
N VAL A 107 -5.09 4.57 -12.24
CA VAL A 107 -4.62 5.23 -11.02
C VAL A 107 -3.35 4.52 -10.57
N ASN A 108 -2.30 5.27 -10.29
CA ASN A 108 -1.08 4.71 -9.72
C ASN A 108 -1.36 4.24 -8.30
N ASP A 109 -1.19 2.95 -8.03
CA ASP A 109 -1.33 2.37 -6.70
C ASP A 109 -2.62 2.79 -5.95
N PRO A 110 -3.80 2.36 -6.43
CA PRO A 110 -5.06 2.70 -5.78
C PRO A 110 -5.21 2.04 -4.40
N ALA A 111 -4.51 0.93 -4.12
CA ALA A 111 -4.61 0.26 -2.83
C ALA A 111 -3.92 1.08 -1.74
N MET A 112 -2.72 1.63 -2.00
CA MET A 112 -2.08 2.56 -1.08
C MET A 112 -2.82 3.89 -0.98
N GLN A 113 -3.35 4.43 -2.09
CA GLN A 113 -4.17 5.64 -1.99
C GLN A 113 -5.42 5.43 -1.13
N ALA A 114 -6.05 4.25 -1.20
CA ALA A 114 -7.17 3.91 -0.33
C ALA A 114 -6.75 3.84 1.15
N TYR A 115 -5.61 3.19 1.41
CA TYR A 115 -5.04 3.07 2.75
C TYR A 115 -4.77 4.43 3.38
N GLU A 116 -4.00 5.29 2.70
CA GLU A 116 -3.66 6.63 3.19
C GLU A 116 -4.90 7.50 3.40
N ALA A 117 -5.88 7.39 2.51
CA ALA A 117 -7.15 8.10 2.67
C ALA A 117 -7.93 7.64 3.89
N TYR A 118 -7.99 6.33 4.17
CA TYR A 118 -8.60 5.84 5.42
C TYR A 118 -7.79 6.18 6.66
N LYS A 119 -6.46 6.13 6.60
CA LYS A 119 -5.58 6.57 7.69
C LYS A 119 -5.88 8.02 8.06
N ARG A 120 -5.94 8.90 7.06
CA ARG A 120 -6.32 10.30 7.27
C ARG A 120 -7.76 10.47 7.77
N ALA A 121 -8.71 9.71 7.23
CA ALA A 121 -10.09 9.73 7.72
C ALA A 121 -10.19 9.26 9.19
N ASN A 122 -9.37 8.32 9.61
CA ASN A 122 -9.32 7.85 11.00
C ASN A 122 -8.84 8.95 11.95
N GLU A 123 -7.80 9.69 11.57
CA GLU A 123 -7.27 10.84 12.33
C GLU A 123 -8.32 11.94 12.53
N LEU A 124 -9.20 12.13 11.55
CA LEU A 124 -10.25 13.15 11.55
C LEU A 124 -11.59 12.66 12.15
N ALA A 125 -11.70 11.38 12.50
CA ALA A 125 -12.96 10.80 12.97
C ALA A 125 -13.26 11.23 14.41
N GLU A 126 -14.29 12.06 14.59
CA GLU A 126 -14.70 12.55 15.91
C GLU A 126 -15.78 11.65 16.56
N LYS A 127 -16.55 10.92 15.74
CA LYS A 127 -17.72 10.16 16.17
C LYS A 127 -17.43 8.66 16.13
N LYS A 128 -17.98 7.91 17.08
CA LYS A 128 -17.79 6.45 17.16
C LYS A 128 -18.18 5.70 15.88
N PHE A 129 -19.23 6.14 15.18
CA PHE A 129 -19.62 5.52 13.92
C PHE A 129 -18.64 5.84 12.79
N GLN A 130 -17.99 7.02 12.80
CA GLN A 130 -17.00 7.38 11.80
C GLN A 130 -15.76 6.52 11.93
N VAL A 131 -15.26 6.32 13.16
CA VAL A 131 -14.17 5.38 13.45
C VAL A 131 -14.54 3.99 12.96
N LYS A 132 -15.72 3.49 13.33
CA LYS A 132 -16.21 2.17 12.90
C LYS A 132 -16.23 2.03 11.37
N ASP A 133 -16.76 3.04 10.67
CA ASP A 133 -16.85 3.01 9.20
C ASP A 133 -15.46 3.01 8.54
N VAL A 134 -14.50 3.76 9.10
CA VAL A 134 -13.11 3.77 8.63
C VAL A 134 -12.41 2.44 8.89
N LEU A 135 -12.54 1.87 10.09
CA LEU A 135 -11.96 0.56 10.41
C LEU A 135 -12.52 -0.54 9.51
N LYS A 136 -13.82 -0.47 9.17
CA LYS A 136 -14.41 -1.40 8.19
C LYS A 136 -13.76 -1.25 6.80
N GLY A 137 -13.48 -0.01 6.40
CA GLY A 137 -12.75 0.30 5.16
C GLY A 137 -11.31 -0.22 5.19
N LEU A 138 -10.57 0.03 6.27
CA LEU A 138 -9.21 -0.47 6.47
C LEU A 138 -9.14 -1.99 6.41
N ARG A 139 -10.10 -2.71 7.01
CA ARG A 139 -10.14 -4.17 6.92
C ARG A 139 -10.30 -4.67 5.48
N ALA A 140 -11.04 -3.95 4.64
CA ALA A 140 -11.18 -4.29 3.22
C ALA A 140 -9.90 -3.94 2.43
N VAL A 141 -9.32 -2.77 2.68
CA VAL A 141 -8.07 -2.32 2.07
C VAL A 141 -6.91 -3.24 2.40
N GLN A 142 -6.82 -3.73 3.64
CA GLN A 142 -5.76 -4.65 4.06
C GLN A 142 -5.67 -5.89 3.17
N THR A 143 -6.82 -6.46 2.77
CA THR A 143 -6.86 -7.57 1.81
C THR A 143 -6.34 -7.16 0.43
N ASN A 144 -6.73 -5.97 -0.06
CA ASN A 144 -6.29 -5.46 -1.36
C ASN A 144 -4.80 -5.14 -1.37
N LEU A 145 -4.27 -4.54 -0.31
CA LEU A 145 -2.83 -4.33 -0.11
C LEU A 145 -2.07 -5.65 -0.19
N ASN A 146 -2.53 -6.68 0.52
CA ASN A 146 -1.88 -7.98 0.46
C ASN A 146 -1.86 -8.56 -0.97
N ASN A 147 -2.96 -8.48 -1.70
CA ASN A 147 -3.02 -8.95 -3.09
C ASN A 147 -2.09 -8.13 -4.00
N MET A 148 -2.04 -6.80 -3.86
CA MET A 148 -1.14 -5.97 -4.65
C MET A 148 0.33 -6.23 -4.32
N GLY A 149 0.66 -6.49 -3.05
CA GLY A 149 2.00 -6.91 -2.64
C GLY A 149 2.42 -8.22 -3.29
N ILE A 150 1.51 -9.22 -3.35
CA ILE A 150 1.76 -10.49 -4.05
C ILE A 150 2.02 -10.24 -5.54
N TYR A 151 1.18 -9.44 -6.20
CA TYR A 151 1.35 -9.14 -7.63
C TYR A 151 2.67 -8.43 -7.93
N ALA A 152 3.01 -7.40 -7.15
CA ALA A 152 4.26 -6.68 -7.30
C ALA A 152 5.47 -7.61 -7.09
N TYR A 153 5.41 -8.51 -6.10
CA TYR A 153 6.46 -9.47 -5.83
C TYR A 153 6.65 -10.46 -6.99
N GLU A 154 5.56 -10.99 -7.55
CA GLU A 154 5.57 -11.89 -8.71
C GLU A 154 6.12 -11.21 -9.98
N GLU A 155 5.87 -9.91 -10.13
CA GLU A 155 6.37 -9.07 -11.22
C GLU A 155 7.84 -8.63 -11.01
N GLY A 156 8.42 -8.90 -9.84
CA GLY A 156 9.78 -8.50 -9.47
C GLY A 156 9.92 -7.04 -9.04
N ASP A 157 8.80 -6.32 -8.84
CA ASP A 157 8.78 -5.00 -8.23
C ASP A 157 8.78 -5.14 -6.70
N PHE A 158 9.96 -5.48 -6.16
CA PHE A 158 10.12 -5.74 -4.74
C PHE A 158 9.90 -4.50 -3.87
N ASP A 159 10.13 -3.30 -4.42
CA ASP A 159 9.89 -2.05 -3.72
C ASP A 159 8.39 -1.83 -3.47
N ALA A 160 7.59 -1.94 -4.53
CA ALA A 160 6.13 -1.88 -4.42
C ALA A 160 5.58 -3.02 -3.54
N ALA A 161 6.12 -4.23 -3.68
CA ALA A 161 5.74 -5.36 -2.83
C ALA A 161 5.95 -5.06 -1.34
N TYR A 162 7.13 -4.53 -0.99
CA TYR A 162 7.43 -4.11 0.37
C TYR A 162 6.44 -3.06 0.87
N GLN A 163 6.20 -1.99 0.10
CA GLN A 163 5.28 -0.91 0.51
C GLN A 163 3.87 -1.44 0.79
N HIS A 164 3.36 -2.31 -0.08
CA HIS A 164 2.06 -2.93 0.11
C HIS A 164 1.99 -3.82 1.35
N PHE A 165 2.97 -4.71 1.54
CA PHE A 165 3.01 -5.59 2.71
C PHE A 165 3.24 -4.83 4.02
N ALA A 166 4.04 -3.77 4.01
CA ALA A 166 4.17 -2.86 5.15
C ALA A 166 2.85 -2.16 5.46
N GLY A 167 2.10 -1.75 4.44
CA GLY A 167 0.74 -1.23 4.59
C GLY A 167 -0.24 -2.24 5.23
N VAL A 168 -0.08 -3.54 4.96
CA VAL A 168 -0.86 -4.60 5.62
C VAL A 168 -0.59 -4.63 7.14
N LEU A 169 0.68 -4.50 7.54
CA LEU A 169 1.10 -4.48 8.95
C LEU A 169 0.65 -3.20 9.67
N ASP A 170 0.75 -2.03 9.03
CA ASP A 170 0.26 -0.77 9.60
C ASP A 170 -1.27 -0.81 9.77
N ALA A 171 -2.00 -1.30 8.75
CA ALA A 171 -3.44 -1.53 8.86
C ALA A 171 -3.80 -2.55 9.95
N HIS A 172 -2.99 -3.59 10.17
CA HIS A 172 -3.19 -4.54 11.27
C HIS A 172 -3.14 -3.83 12.63
N THR A 173 -2.13 -2.99 12.83
CA THR A 173 -1.96 -2.20 14.05
C THR A 173 -3.16 -1.28 14.30
N MET A 174 -3.70 -0.66 13.26
CA MET A 174 -4.91 0.17 13.37
C MET A 174 -6.18 -0.63 13.68
N LEU A 175 -6.24 -1.89 13.26
CA LEU A 175 -7.37 -2.79 13.47
C LEU A 175 -7.29 -3.57 14.78
N ASP A 176 -6.16 -3.57 15.47
CA ASP A 176 -5.98 -4.30 16.72
C ASP A 176 -6.97 -3.82 17.80
N GLY A 177 -7.55 -4.77 18.52
CA GLY A 177 -8.60 -4.51 19.51
C GLY A 177 -9.94 -3.97 18.95
N SER A 178 -10.06 -3.74 17.64
CA SER A 178 -11.32 -3.34 16.99
C SER A 178 -12.28 -4.52 16.81
N LYS A 179 -13.56 -4.24 16.50
CA LYS A 179 -14.54 -5.29 16.20
C LYS A 179 -14.45 -5.79 14.77
N GLU A 180 -13.92 -4.96 13.89
CA GLU A 180 -13.68 -5.26 12.48
C GLU A 180 -12.59 -6.32 12.35
N GLY A 181 -11.63 -6.31 13.28
CA GLY A 181 -10.51 -7.24 13.34
C GLY A 181 -9.54 -7.05 12.17
N SER A 182 -8.40 -7.71 12.24
CA SER A 182 -7.42 -7.77 11.14
C SER A 182 -7.67 -8.98 10.25
N MET A 183 -7.14 -8.98 9.03
CA MET A 183 -7.00 -10.21 8.24
C MET A 183 -5.94 -11.15 8.84
N LEU A 184 -4.99 -10.59 9.58
CA LEU A 184 -4.00 -11.32 10.37
C LEU A 184 -4.66 -11.70 11.69
N ALA A 185 -5.45 -12.77 11.66
CA ALA A 185 -6.35 -13.14 12.76
C ALA A 185 -5.61 -13.90 13.88
N THR A 186 -4.50 -14.54 13.54
CA THR A 186 -3.66 -15.30 14.45
C THR A 186 -2.25 -14.74 14.51
N GLU A 187 -1.50 -15.11 15.55
CA GLU A 187 -0.07 -14.79 15.65
C GLU A 187 0.69 -15.37 14.45
N ASP A 188 0.36 -16.59 14.02
CA ASP A 188 0.99 -17.22 12.84
C ASP A 188 0.76 -16.42 11.56
N ASP A 189 -0.46 -15.89 11.34
CA ASP A 189 -0.74 -15.03 10.16
C ASP A 189 0.09 -13.74 10.20
N TYR A 190 0.23 -13.15 11.39
CA TYR A 190 1.03 -11.93 11.57
C TYR A 190 2.53 -12.20 11.37
N LEU A 191 3.07 -13.28 11.92
CA LEU A 191 4.46 -13.69 11.72
C LEU A 191 4.73 -14.04 10.25
N GLU A 192 3.78 -14.68 9.54
CA GLU A 192 3.91 -14.90 8.10
C GLU A 192 3.95 -13.57 7.33
N GLN A 193 3.09 -12.62 7.69
CA GLN A 193 3.07 -11.30 7.08
C GLN A 193 4.38 -10.53 7.32
N LEU A 194 4.92 -10.56 8.54
CA LEU A 194 6.25 -9.99 8.84
C LEU A 194 7.32 -10.61 7.95
N TYR A 195 7.29 -11.94 7.79
CA TYR A 195 8.27 -12.67 7.00
C TYR A 195 8.24 -12.26 5.53
N ILE A 196 7.06 -12.26 4.88
CA ILE A 196 6.96 -11.86 3.47
C ILE A 196 7.25 -10.37 3.26
N THR A 197 6.91 -9.51 4.22
CA THR A 197 7.27 -8.09 4.20
C THR A 197 8.79 -7.92 4.25
N GLY A 198 9.44 -8.63 5.18
CA GLY A 198 10.89 -8.62 5.33
C GLY A 198 11.61 -9.14 4.09
N LEU A 199 11.13 -10.22 3.48
CA LEU A 199 11.71 -10.76 2.23
C LEU A 199 11.58 -9.80 1.05
N ALA A 200 10.42 -9.15 0.90
CA ALA A 200 10.23 -8.14 -0.14
C ALA A 200 11.19 -6.97 0.07
N GLY A 201 11.30 -6.43 1.29
CA GLY A 201 12.20 -5.32 1.56
C GLY A 201 13.69 -5.69 1.43
N LEU A 202 14.09 -6.91 1.82
CA LEU A 202 15.44 -7.41 1.53
C LEU A 202 15.74 -7.44 0.03
N SER A 203 14.78 -7.92 -0.76
CA SER A 203 14.91 -7.98 -2.23
C SER A 203 14.91 -6.58 -2.85
N ALA A 204 14.34 -5.59 -2.17
CA ALA A 204 14.39 -4.16 -2.51
C ALA A 204 15.58 -3.40 -1.89
N ASN A 205 16.52 -4.08 -1.23
CA ASN A 205 17.66 -3.48 -0.52
C ASN A 205 17.28 -2.48 0.61
N ARG A 206 16.13 -2.69 1.25
CA ARG A 206 15.61 -1.88 2.38
C ARG A 206 16.08 -2.42 3.73
N ILE A 207 17.39 -2.50 3.90
CA ILE A 207 18.03 -3.22 5.02
C ILE A 207 17.61 -2.62 6.36
N GLU A 208 17.65 -1.30 6.50
CA GLU A 208 17.29 -0.62 7.75
C GLU A 208 15.83 -0.86 8.13
N GLU A 209 14.92 -0.79 7.16
CA GLU A 209 13.49 -0.91 7.42
C GLU A 209 13.05 -2.35 7.74
N VAL A 210 13.72 -3.37 7.21
CA VAL A 210 13.36 -4.78 7.46
C VAL A 210 14.08 -5.42 8.64
N THR A 211 15.18 -4.82 9.10
CA THR A 211 15.92 -5.29 10.29
C THR A 211 15.00 -5.58 11.49
N PRO A 212 14.17 -4.63 11.97
CA PRO A 212 13.31 -4.89 13.12
C PRO A 212 12.31 -6.04 12.88
N LEU A 213 11.85 -6.25 11.64
CA LEU A 213 10.91 -7.33 11.31
C LEU A 213 11.57 -8.70 11.51
N PHE A 214 12.81 -8.87 11.05
CA PHE A 214 13.54 -10.13 11.22
C PHE A 214 14.03 -10.35 12.65
N GLU A 215 14.33 -9.30 13.40
CA GLU A 215 14.60 -9.41 14.84
C GLU A 215 13.36 -9.89 15.60
N GLU A 216 12.18 -9.35 15.29
CA GLU A 216 10.90 -9.80 15.85
C GLU A 216 10.63 -11.27 15.51
N LEU A 217 10.80 -11.65 14.24
CA LEU A 217 10.65 -13.04 13.79
C LEU A 217 11.62 -13.99 14.50
N LYS A 218 12.88 -13.59 14.71
CA LYS A 218 13.87 -14.40 15.43
C LYS A 218 13.47 -14.62 16.89
N ASN A 219 12.93 -13.57 17.51
CA ASN A 219 12.52 -13.58 18.91
C ASN A 219 11.12 -14.17 19.12
N SER A 220 10.39 -14.47 18.05
CA SER A 220 9.13 -15.20 18.12
C SER A 220 9.33 -16.60 18.72
N GLY A 221 8.26 -17.19 19.26
CA GLY A 221 8.29 -18.54 19.82
C GLY A 221 8.49 -19.66 18.79
N ALA A 222 8.45 -19.35 17.48
CA ALA A 222 8.51 -20.31 16.38
C ALA A 222 9.24 -19.74 15.14
N PRO A 223 10.55 -19.38 15.25
CA PRO A 223 11.28 -18.84 14.12
C PRO A 223 11.47 -19.89 13.01
N LYS A 224 11.71 -19.46 11.77
CA LYS A 224 12.06 -20.33 10.63
C LYS A 224 13.56 -20.26 10.36
N ALA A 225 14.15 -21.32 9.80
CA ALA A 225 15.57 -21.33 9.40
C ALA A 225 15.95 -20.12 8.52
N ALA A 226 15.09 -19.78 7.56
CA ALA A 226 15.29 -18.66 6.63
C ALA A 226 15.39 -17.28 7.32
N VAL A 227 14.88 -17.10 8.55
CA VAL A 227 15.02 -15.86 9.32
C VAL A 227 16.48 -15.60 9.68
N TYR A 228 17.24 -16.66 9.98
CA TYR A 228 18.66 -16.54 10.32
C TYR A 228 19.51 -16.22 9.08
N GLU A 229 19.15 -16.77 7.92
CA GLU A 229 19.79 -16.39 6.66
C GLU A 229 19.50 -14.93 6.29
N ALA A 230 18.26 -14.46 6.50
CA ALA A 230 17.90 -13.07 6.30
C ALA A 230 18.71 -12.14 7.22
N LEU A 231 18.83 -12.47 8.52
CA LEU A 231 19.62 -11.69 9.47
C LEU A 231 21.12 -11.69 9.13
N TYR A 232 21.66 -12.80 8.61
CA TYR A 232 23.01 -12.81 8.05
C TYR A 232 23.15 -11.79 6.90
N LYS A 233 22.21 -11.76 5.95
CA LYS A 233 22.25 -10.82 4.81
C LYS A 233 22.16 -9.36 5.28
N ILE A 234 21.33 -9.09 6.28
CA ILE A 234 21.19 -7.76 6.90
C ILE A 234 22.49 -7.34 7.55
N GLU A 235 23.03 -8.17 8.45
CA GLU A 235 24.26 -7.86 9.18
C GLU A 235 25.47 -7.74 8.24
N ALA A 236 25.51 -8.54 7.18
CA ALA A 236 26.57 -8.52 6.19
C ALA A 236 26.40 -7.46 5.10
N ALA A 237 25.30 -6.69 5.08
CA ALA A 237 24.90 -5.89 3.92
C ALA A 237 25.98 -4.89 3.48
N ASP A 238 26.51 -4.06 4.39
CA ASP A 238 27.58 -3.10 4.07
C ASP A 238 28.86 -3.82 3.59
N ALA A 239 29.24 -4.94 4.21
CA ALA A 239 30.41 -5.70 3.75
C ALA A 239 30.21 -6.39 2.39
N LEU A 240 28.96 -6.65 2.00
CA LEU A 240 28.58 -7.23 0.70
C LEU A 240 28.38 -6.17 -0.39
N ASP A 241 28.22 -4.91 -0.03
CA ASP A 241 28.04 -3.80 -0.98
C ASP A 241 29.31 -3.63 -1.84
N PRO A 242 29.20 -3.70 -3.18
CA PRO A 242 30.33 -3.43 -4.08
C PRO A 242 30.94 -2.03 -3.92
N GLU A 243 30.18 -1.05 -3.42
CA GLU A 243 30.61 0.33 -3.20
C GLU A 243 31.06 0.60 -1.76
N THR A 244 31.13 -0.42 -0.92
CA THR A 244 31.52 -0.28 0.49
C THR A 244 32.89 0.38 0.65
N THR A 245 32.98 1.22 1.68
CA THR A 245 34.22 1.90 2.06
C THR A 245 34.99 1.18 3.16
N LEU A 246 34.46 0.04 3.64
CA LEU A 246 35.09 -0.78 4.68
C LEU A 246 36.43 -1.36 4.20
N SER A 247 37.42 -1.30 5.07
CA SER A 247 38.68 -2.03 4.92
C SER A 247 38.46 -3.55 4.99
N GLU A 248 39.43 -4.33 4.52
CA GLU A 248 39.37 -5.79 4.59
C GLU A 248 39.30 -6.32 6.04
N GLU A 249 39.92 -5.60 6.99
CA GLU A 249 39.81 -5.89 8.42
C GLU A 249 38.40 -5.64 8.95
N GLU A 250 37.75 -4.53 8.56
CA GLU A 250 36.38 -4.21 8.94
C GLU A 250 35.37 -5.18 8.34
N LYS A 251 35.52 -5.53 7.05
CA LYS A 251 34.70 -6.56 6.40
C LYS A 251 34.78 -7.91 7.13
N LYS A 252 36.00 -8.34 7.51
CA LYS A 252 36.17 -9.58 8.30
C LYS A 252 35.44 -9.51 9.64
N ALA A 253 35.46 -8.36 10.31
CA ALA A 253 34.75 -8.17 11.57
C ALA A 253 33.22 -8.25 11.36
N VAL A 254 32.68 -7.60 10.32
CA VAL A 254 31.27 -7.67 9.94
C VAL A 254 30.85 -9.11 9.61
N PHE A 255 31.60 -9.79 8.73
CA PHE A 255 31.29 -11.19 8.40
C PHE A 255 31.36 -12.10 9.63
N SER A 256 32.34 -11.90 10.51
CA SER A 256 32.42 -12.68 11.76
C SER A 256 31.17 -12.50 12.62
N LYS A 257 30.63 -11.28 12.71
CA LYS A 257 29.37 -11.02 13.43
C LYS A 257 28.18 -11.65 12.72
N ALA A 258 28.09 -11.49 11.40
CA ALA A 258 27.01 -12.06 10.60
C ALA A 258 26.97 -13.60 10.67
N TYR A 259 28.14 -14.27 10.66
CA TYR A 259 28.22 -15.74 10.72
C TYR A 259 27.59 -16.33 11.97
N HIS A 260 27.51 -15.60 13.08
CA HIS A 260 26.80 -16.06 14.26
C HIS A 260 25.32 -16.36 14.00
N TYR A 261 24.66 -15.62 13.11
CA TYR A 261 23.27 -15.94 12.74
C TYR A 261 23.18 -17.27 12.00
N LEU A 262 24.12 -17.56 11.09
CA LEU A 262 24.14 -18.85 10.38
C LEU A 262 24.45 -20.03 11.31
N GLU A 263 25.36 -19.83 12.28
CA GLU A 263 25.65 -20.83 13.32
C GLU A 263 24.42 -21.10 14.19
N GLU A 264 23.75 -20.05 14.68
CA GLU A 264 22.54 -20.17 15.50
C GLU A 264 21.40 -20.83 14.72
N GLY A 265 21.23 -20.49 13.45
CA GLY A 265 20.27 -21.13 12.56
C GLY A 265 20.55 -22.62 12.37
N ARG A 266 21.83 -23.01 12.21
CA ARG A 266 22.25 -24.41 12.08
C ARG A 266 22.04 -25.24 13.34
N GLU A 267 22.26 -24.65 14.50
CA GLU A 267 22.03 -25.31 15.77
C GLU A 267 20.53 -25.56 16.01
N LYS A 268 19.68 -24.57 15.68
CA LYS A 268 18.23 -24.66 15.90
C LYS A 268 17.50 -25.48 14.83
N PHE A 269 17.98 -25.47 13.60
CA PHE A 269 17.35 -26.11 12.45
C PHE A 269 18.33 -27.02 11.69
N PRO A 270 18.90 -28.07 12.31
CA PRO A 270 19.98 -28.87 11.74
C PRO A 270 19.59 -29.61 10.45
N GLU A 271 18.29 -29.81 10.20
CA GLU A 271 17.75 -30.51 9.02
C GLU A 271 17.30 -29.57 7.89
N ASP A 272 17.17 -28.26 8.15
CA ASP A 272 16.56 -27.28 7.22
C ASP A 272 17.56 -26.26 6.65
N VAL A 273 18.85 -26.45 6.88
CA VAL A 273 19.93 -25.53 6.50
C VAL A 273 20.94 -26.22 5.59
N SER A 274 21.19 -25.64 4.41
CA SER A 274 22.26 -26.08 3.49
C SER A 274 23.64 -25.56 3.91
#